data_AF-A0A7Y8UG55-F1
#
_entry.id   AF-A0A7Y8UG55-F1
#
_cell.length_a   1.000
_cell.length_b   1.000
_cell.length_c   1.000
_cell.angle_alpha   90.00
_cell.angle_beta   90.00
_cell.angle_gamma   90.00
#
_symmetry.space_group_name_H-M   'P 1'
#
loop_
_entity.id
_entity.type
_entity.pdbx_description
1 polymer ?
#
loop_
_entity_poly.entity_id
_entity_poly.type
_entity_poly.pdbx_seq_one_letter_code
_entity_poly.pdbx_strand_id
1 'polypeptide(L)'
;MALHFRRVDTELEIWIASSDDYSFVISNESRSGPGLHGEPGFVASYRPDFLNMPAAHVSGSPFSSFAEAERACNAFLGRLIIKG
;
A
#
# COMPACT_ATOMS: atom_id res chain seq x y z
N MET A 1 -12.29 0.96 10.67
CA MET A 1 -10.97 1.61 10.85
C MET A 1 -10.59 2.23 9.52
N ALA A 2 -10.03 3.44 9.53
CA ALA A 2 -9.56 4.11 8.33
C ALA A 2 -8.05 4.33 8.46
N LEU A 3 -7.29 3.82 7.50
CA LEU A 3 -5.87 4.09 7.37
C LEU A 3 -5.67 5.54 6.96
N HIS A 4 -4.90 6.29 7.75
CA HIS A 4 -4.56 7.66 7.44
C HIS A 4 -3.22 7.70 6.69
N PHE A 5 -3.30 7.76 5.38
CA PHE A 5 -2.12 7.86 4.53
C PHE A 5 -1.53 9.27 4.58
N ARG A 6 -0.25 9.36 4.92
CA ARG A 6 0.55 10.59 4.81
C ARG A 6 1.55 10.45 3.68
N ARG A 7 1.70 11.49 2.87
CA ARG A 7 2.75 11.54 1.84
C ARG A 7 4.09 11.77 2.52
N VAL A 8 5.07 10.91 2.23
CA VAL A 8 6.43 10.99 2.78
C VAL A 8 7.45 11.40 1.74
N ASP A 9 7.19 11.10 0.47
CA ASP A 9 8.01 11.55 -0.64
C ASP A 9 7.12 12.16 -1.73
N THR A 10 7.40 13.42 -2.04
CA THR A 10 6.72 14.23 -3.06
C THR A 10 7.16 13.90 -4.48
N GLU A 11 8.43 13.53 -4.65
CA GLU A 11 9.03 13.26 -5.95
C GLU A 11 8.80 11.80 -6.35
N LEU A 12 8.88 10.89 -5.39
CA LEU A 12 8.63 9.47 -5.59
C LEU A 12 7.15 9.08 -5.43
N GLU A 13 6.30 10.03 -5.05
CA GLU A 13 4.86 9.81 -4.82
C GLU A 13 4.61 8.59 -3.94
N ILE A 14 5.13 8.65 -2.72
CA ILE A 14 5.03 7.58 -1.72
C ILE A 14 4.17 8.07 -0.55
N TRP A 15 3.18 7.25 -0.21
CA TRP A 15 2.33 7.43 0.96
C TRP A 15 2.46 6.25 1.90
N ILE A 16 2.46 6.53 3.20
CA ILE A 16 2.47 5.49 4.23
C ILE A 16 1.32 5.68 5.19
N ALA A 17 0.78 4.58 5.69
CA ALA A 17 -0.18 4.55 6.78
C ALA A 17 0.20 3.41 7.72
N SER A 18 0.01 3.60 9.02
CA SER A 18 0.21 2.56 10.02
C SER A 18 -1.07 2.36 10.82
N SER A 19 -1.33 1.11 11.14
CA SER A 19 -2.28 0.68 12.17
C SER A 19 -1.49 0.07 13.34
N ASP A 20 -2.16 -0.44 14.36
CA ASP A 20 -1.49 -0.98 15.55
C ASP A 20 -0.56 -2.17 15.23
N ASP A 21 -0.94 -3.02 14.27
CA ASP A 21 -0.22 -4.27 13.95
C ASP A 21 0.30 -4.35 12.51
N TYR A 22 -0.07 -3.40 11.65
CA TYR A 22 0.25 -3.41 10.23
C TYR A 22 0.63 -2.04 9.71
N SER A 23 1.69 -2.02 8.91
CA SER A 23 2.14 -0.87 8.14
C SER A 23 1.80 -1.05 6.66
N PHE A 24 1.33 0.01 6.02
CA PHE A 24 0.93 0.06 4.61
C PHE A 24 1.72 1.14 3.87
N VAL A 25 2.08 0.84 2.63
CA VAL A 25 2.75 1.77 1.72
C VAL A 25 2.02 1.76 0.38
N ILE A 26 1.71 2.94 -0.14
CA ILE A 26 1.24 3.13 -1.51
C ILE A 26 2.33 3.90 -2.26
N SER A 27 2.76 3.41 -3.40
CA SER A 27 3.67 4.08 -4.32
C SER A 27 3.04 4.22 -5.70
N ASN A 28 3.25 5.36 -6.36
CA ASN A 28 2.87 5.48 -7.77
C ASN A 28 4.02 5.01 -8.65
N GLU A 29 3.86 3.83 -9.26
CA GLU A 29 4.85 3.31 -10.19
C GLU A 29 4.56 3.86 -11.59
N SER A 30 5.56 4.55 -12.14
CA SER A 30 5.53 5.06 -13.52
C SER A 30 6.37 4.19 -14.43
N ARG A 31 5.97 4.07 -15.71
CA ARG A 31 6.72 3.33 -16.74
C ARG A 31 8.16 3.82 -16.94
N SER A 32 8.44 5.05 -16.52
CA SER A 32 9.69 5.79 -16.71
C SER A 32 10.60 5.84 -15.47
N GLY A 33 10.20 5.23 -14.35
CA GLY A 33 11.08 5.10 -13.19
C GLY A 33 12.24 4.11 -13.43
N PRO A 34 13.33 4.17 -12.65
CA PRO A 34 14.45 3.23 -12.76
C PRO A 34 14.11 1.80 -12.28
N GLY A 35 12.87 1.56 -11.85
CA GLY A 35 12.37 0.24 -11.43
C GLY A 35 11.94 -0.64 -12.61
N LEU A 36 11.56 -1.89 -12.30
CA LEU A 36 11.05 -2.85 -13.28
C LEU A 36 9.84 -2.26 -14.01
N HIS A 37 9.82 -2.36 -15.35
CA HIS A 37 8.77 -1.83 -16.22
C HIS A 37 7.41 -2.53 -16.02
N GLY A 38 6.78 -2.30 -14.86
CA GLY A 38 5.47 -2.81 -14.50
C GLY A 38 4.32 -2.03 -15.14
N GLU A 39 3.11 -2.53 -14.93
CA GLU A 39 1.87 -1.82 -15.25
C GLU A 39 1.84 -0.51 -14.43
N PRO A 40 1.72 0.66 -15.07
CA PRO A 40 1.71 1.93 -14.36
C PRO A 40 0.50 2.03 -13.45
N GLY A 41 0.70 2.54 -12.23
CA GLY A 41 -0.39 2.76 -11.29
C GLY A 41 0.06 2.76 -9.83
N PHE A 42 -0.94 2.81 -8.95
CA PHE A 42 -0.73 2.84 -7.51
C PHE A 42 -0.55 1.41 -6.99
N VAL A 43 0.69 1.07 -6.63
CA VAL A 43 1.02 -0.19 -5.98
C VAL A 43 0.83 -0.03 -4.48
N ALA A 44 -0.04 -0.84 -3.90
CA ALA A 44 -0.23 -0.90 -2.46
C ALA A 44 0.46 -2.15 -1.90
N SER A 45 1.22 -1.97 -0.84
CA SER A 45 1.90 -3.03 -0.10
C SER A 45 1.64 -2.91 1.40
N TYR A 46 1.75 -4.02 2.11
CA TYR A 46 1.58 -4.09 3.55
C TYR A 46 2.66 -4.94 4.19
N ARG A 47 2.92 -4.69 5.46
CA ARG A 47 3.80 -5.49 6.30
C ARG A 47 3.18 -5.63 7.69
N PRO A 48 3.08 -6.85 8.24
CA PRO A 48 2.77 -7.04 9.65
C PRO A 48 3.97 -6.62 10.49
N ASP A 49 3.76 -5.79 11.51
CA ASP A 49 4.84 -5.27 12.35
C ASP A 49 5.34 -6.31 13.36
N PHE A 50 4.50 -7.29 13.68
CA PHE A 50 4.79 -8.42 14.60
C PHE A 50 5.48 -9.61 13.91
N LEU A 51 5.62 -9.61 12.58
CA LEU A 51 6.30 -10.67 11.83
C LEU A 51 7.49 -10.11 11.08
N ASN A 52 8.62 -10.82 11.13
CA ASN A 52 9.76 -10.52 10.27
C ASN A 52 9.52 -11.06 8.84
N MET A 53 8.49 -10.53 8.19
CA MET A 53 8.09 -10.87 6.83
C MET A 53 8.39 -9.68 5.90
N PRO A 54 8.84 -9.93 4.65
CA PRO A 54 8.92 -8.88 3.64
C PRO A 54 7.54 -8.26 3.38
N ALA A 55 7.53 -7.01 2.91
CA ALA A 55 6.29 -6.38 2.47
C ALA A 55 5.65 -7.20 1.34
N ALA A 56 4.35 -7.43 1.44
CA ALA A 56 3.57 -8.14 0.44
C ALA A 56 2.62 -7.16 -0.25
N HIS A 57 2.29 -7.43 -1.52
CA HIS A 57 1.34 -6.61 -2.26
C HIS A 57 -0.09 -6.85 -1.78
N VAL A 58 -0.86 -5.77 -1.67
CA VAL A 58 -2.31 -5.84 -1.46
C VAL A 58 -2.94 -6.39 -2.73
N SER A 59 -3.80 -7.40 -2.59
CA SER A 59 -4.48 -8.03 -3.73
C SER A 59 -5.20 -6.99 -4.61
N GLY A 60 -4.94 -7.01 -5.91
CA GLY A 60 -5.53 -6.08 -6.88
C GLY A 60 -4.61 -4.93 -7.31
N SER A 61 -3.42 -4.80 -6.71
CA SER A 61 -2.40 -3.87 -7.21
C SER A 61 -1.84 -4.32 -8.57
N PRO A 62 -1.50 -3.40 -9.49
CA PRO A 62 -1.59 -1.93 -9.35
C PRO A 62 -3.01 -1.39 -9.56
N PHE A 63 -3.35 -0.31 -8.86
CA PHE A 63 -4.65 0.37 -8.94
C PHE A 63 -4.58 1.62 -9.84
N SER A 64 -5.71 2.00 -10.44
CA SER A 64 -5.76 3.15 -11.35
C SER A 64 -5.73 4.50 -10.64
N SER A 65 -6.03 4.54 -9.33
CA SER A 65 -6.06 5.77 -8.53
C SER A 65 -5.65 5.54 -7.08
N PHE A 66 -5.11 6.59 -6.45
CA PHE A 66 -4.78 6.58 -5.02
C PHE A 66 -5.98 6.22 -4.14
N ALA A 67 -7.17 6.79 -4.44
CA ALA A 67 -8.38 6.53 -3.66
C ALA A 67 -8.83 5.07 -3.75
N GLU A 68 -8.56 4.40 -4.86
CA GLU A 68 -8.84 2.97 -5.02
C GLU A 68 -7.85 2.11 -4.22
N ALA A 69 -6.56 2.45 -4.28
CA ALA A 69 -5.54 1.81 -3.46
C ALA A 69 -5.85 1.97 -1.95
N GLU A 70 -6.26 3.16 -1.51
CA GLU A 70 -6.67 3.41 -0.13
C GLU A 70 -7.89 2.57 0.28
N ARG A 71 -8.92 2.47 -0.56
CA ARG A 71 -10.08 1.60 -0.30
C ARG A 71 -9.67 0.14 -0.21
N ALA A 72 -8.77 -0.32 -1.08
CA ALA A 72 -8.27 -1.69 -1.06
C ALA A 72 -7.49 -1.98 0.23
N CYS A 73 -6.62 -1.07 0.67
CA CYS A 73 -5.89 -1.18 1.94
C CYS A 73 -6.85 -1.23 3.13
N ASN A 74 -7.85 -0.35 3.18
CA ASN A 74 -8.86 -0.34 4.25
C ASN A 74 -9.68 -1.64 4.29
N ALA A 75 -10.11 -2.13 3.13
CA ALA A 75 -10.82 -3.41 3.02
C ALA A 75 -9.91 -4.59 3.42
N PHE A 76 -8.63 -4.53 3.09
CA PHE A 76 -7.64 -5.54 3.46
C PHE A 76 -7.40 -5.57 4.97
N LEU A 77 -7.20 -4.41 5.61
CA LEU A 77 -7.10 -4.29 7.07
C LEU A 77 -8.34 -4.87 7.77
N GLY A 78 -9.55 -4.55 7.27
CA GLY A 78 -10.78 -5.13 7.79
C GLY A 78 -10.82 -6.66 7.72
N ARG A 79 -10.29 -7.27 6.65
CA ARG A 79 -10.20 -8.73 6.51
C ARG A 79 -9.16 -9.38 7.42
N LEU A 80 -8.04 -8.69 7.68
CA LEU A 80 -7.00 -9.18 8.58
C LEU A 80 -7.49 -9.25 10.03
N ILE A 81 -8.21 -8.21 10.49
CA ILE A 81 -8.74 -8.13 11.85
C ILE A 81 -9.85 -9.17 12.09
N ILE A 82 -10.69 -9.47 11.09
CA ILE A 82 -11.77 -10.46 11.24
C ILE A 82 -11.23 -11.91 11.34
N LYS A 83 -9.96 -12.14 10.98
CA LYS A 83 -9.33 -13.47 11.03
C LYS A 83 -8.30 -13.65 12.15
N GLY A 84 -8.07 -12.63 12.98
CA GLY A 84 -7.32 -12.71 14.23
C GLY A 84 -8.24 -12.99 15.41
#